data_AF-A0A813C9Z8-F1
#
_entry.id   AF-A0A813C9Z8-F1
#
_cell.length_a   1.000
_cell.length_b   1.000
_cell.length_c   1.000
_cell.angle_alpha   90.00
_cell.angle_beta   90.00
_cell.angle_gamma   90.00
#
_symmetry.space_group_name_H-M   'P 1'
#
loop_
_entity.id
_entity.type
_entity.pdbx_description
1 polymer ?
#
loop_
_entity_poly.entity_id
_entity_poly.type
_entity_poly.pdbx_seq_one_letter_code
_entity_poly.pdbx_strand_id
1 'polypeptide(L)'
;MDRCVNQELEPIYLPGFCSMYWLRLMYSLRGERWLGPYLLPILSAVRDTGAFFFVTSLCVASATHAYVIMNPRGEDDFPVYSAFTHTVRLAIFGDFDLFEYQGQDTTFEQVEGEWAPNDPSPKDLEQLPYIYLQLCFFCTGIGITVLLMNLLLWCMVGKFQPVTLRFTTSPFPT
;
A
#
# COMPACT_ATOMS: atom_id res chain seq x y z
N MET A 1 -29.04 21.33 -13.34
CA MET A 1 -28.09 21.24 -14.47
C MET A 1 -26.96 22.26 -14.27
N ASP A 2 -26.66 22.62 -13.02
CA ASP A 2 -25.94 23.84 -12.65
C ASP A 2 -24.48 23.60 -12.26
N ARG A 3 -24.08 22.34 -12.04
CA ARG A 3 -22.69 21.98 -11.71
C ARG A 3 -21.75 21.98 -12.92
N CYS A 4 -22.28 21.98 -14.14
CA CYS A 4 -21.48 22.06 -15.37
C CYS A 4 -21.03 23.49 -15.69
N VAL A 5 -21.71 24.52 -15.17
CA VAL A 5 -21.39 25.94 -15.44
C VAL A 5 -20.23 26.44 -14.57
N ASN A 6 -19.99 25.83 -13.40
CA ASN A 6 -19.03 26.33 -12.41
C ASN A 6 -17.62 25.74 -12.51
N GLN A 7 -17.27 24.96 -13.55
CA GLN A 7 -15.96 24.27 -13.69
C GLN A 7 -15.52 23.38 -12.49
N GLU A 8 -16.31 23.23 -11.44
CA GLU A 8 -15.98 22.43 -10.25
C GLU A 8 -15.94 20.92 -10.51
N LEU A 9 -16.60 20.48 -11.59
CA LEU A 9 -16.63 19.07 -11.99
C LEU A 9 -15.30 18.63 -12.62
N GLU A 10 -14.66 19.52 -13.38
CA GLU A 10 -13.43 19.21 -14.11
C GLU A 10 -12.27 18.74 -13.22
N PRO A 11 -11.92 19.38 -12.09
CA PRO A 11 -10.78 18.96 -11.27
C PRO A 11 -10.95 17.59 -10.59
N ILE A 12 -12.18 17.12 -10.37
CA ILE A 12 -12.44 15.83 -9.70
C ILE A 12 -12.41 14.67 -10.70
N TYR A 13 -13.05 14.83 -11.86
CA TYR A 13 -13.19 13.73 -12.82
C TYR A 13 -12.07 13.67 -13.85
N LEU A 14 -11.49 14.82 -14.24
CA LEU A 14 -10.45 14.89 -15.27
C LEU A 14 -9.19 14.07 -14.92
N PRO A 15 -8.68 14.06 -13.66
CA PRO A 15 -7.56 13.20 -13.30
C PRO A 15 -7.89 11.72 -13.47
N GLY A 16 -9.09 11.30 -13.05
CA GLY A 16 -9.55 9.92 -13.18
C GLY A 16 -9.62 9.46 -14.64
N PHE A 17 -10.20 10.29 -15.51
CA PHE A 17 -10.23 9.99 -16.95
C PHE A 17 -8.82 9.95 -17.55
N CYS A 18 -7.96 10.93 -17.22
CA CYS A 18 -6.57 10.97 -17.67
C CYS A 18 -5.83 9.67 -17.32
N SER A 19 -5.89 9.24 -16.06
CA SER A 19 -5.28 7.98 -15.60
C SER A 19 -5.84 6.76 -16.34
N MET A 20 -7.16 6.70 -16.59
CA MET A 20 -7.77 5.59 -17.36
C MET A 20 -7.26 5.51 -18.81
N TYR A 21 -7.00 6.66 -19.46
CA TYR A 21 -6.41 6.66 -20.81
C TYR A 21 -4.99 6.10 -20.82
N TRP A 22 -4.17 6.39 -19.81
CA TRP A 22 -2.85 5.78 -19.65
C TRP A 22 -2.91 4.27 -19.41
N LEU A 23 -3.87 3.79 -18.60
CA LEU A 23 -4.09 2.35 -18.42
C LEU A 23 -4.53 1.66 -19.73
N ARG A 24 -5.40 2.31 -20.51
CA ARG A 24 -5.81 1.82 -21.84
C ARG A 24 -4.65 1.80 -22.83
N LEU A 25 -3.76 2.79 -22.78
CA LEU A 25 -2.54 2.82 -23.58
C LEU A 25 -1.65 1.62 -23.24
N MET A 26 -1.40 1.36 -21.95
CA MET A 26 -0.66 0.17 -21.51
C MET A 26 -1.31 -1.14 -21.97
N TYR A 27 -2.63 -1.24 -21.91
CA TYR A 27 -3.33 -2.44 -22.40
C TYR A 27 -3.24 -2.59 -23.91
N SER A 28 -3.22 -1.49 -24.68
CA SER A 28 -3.09 -1.51 -26.14
C SER A 28 -1.70 -1.99 -26.58
N LEU A 29 -0.65 -1.72 -25.78
CA LEU A 29 0.71 -2.17 -26.01
C LEU A 29 0.90 -3.70 -25.95
N ARG A 30 -0.11 -4.45 -25.47
CA ARG A 30 -0.08 -5.93 -25.48
C ARG A 30 -0.03 -6.53 -26.89
N GLY A 31 -0.50 -5.79 -27.89
CA GLY A 31 -0.55 -6.23 -29.29
C GLY A 31 0.78 -6.06 -30.04
N GLU A 32 1.76 -5.37 -29.44
CA GLU A 32 3.04 -5.11 -30.06
C GLU A 32 3.97 -6.32 -29.96
N ARG A 33 4.67 -6.66 -31.06
CA ARG A 33 5.47 -7.89 -31.13
C ARG A 33 6.68 -7.87 -30.20
N TRP A 34 7.18 -6.69 -29.87
CA TRP A 34 8.30 -6.49 -28.95
C TRP A 34 7.87 -6.52 -27.48
N LEU A 35 6.76 -5.87 -27.12
CA LEU A 35 6.36 -5.66 -25.72
C LEU A 35 5.30 -6.65 -25.21
N GLY A 36 4.48 -7.19 -26.12
CA GLY A 36 3.43 -8.17 -25.84
C GLY A 36 3.88 -9.41 -25.06
N PRO A 37 4.97 -10.12 -25.42
CA PRO A 37 5.39 -11.32 -24.69
C PRO A 37 5.80 -11.06 -23.24
N TYR A 38 6.23 -9.84 -22.90
CA TYR A 38 6.57 -9.44 -21.53
C TYR A 38 5.34 -8.95 -20.74
N LEU A 39 4.37 -8.33 -21.40
CA LEU A 39 3.19 -7.76 -20.75
C LEU A 39 2.13 -8.81 -20.37
N LEU A 40 2.00 -9.87 -21.17
CA LEU A 40 1.04 -10.97 -20.95
C LEU A 40 1.21 -11.72 -19.60
N PRO A 41 2.42 -12.14 -19.18
CA PRO A 41 2.59 -12.78 -17.88
C PRO A 41 2.29 -11.83 -16.71
N ILE A 42 2.60 -10.53 -16.85
CA ILE A 42 2.29 -9.51 -15.84
C ILE A 42 0.78 -9.34 -15.68
N LEU A 43 0.02 -9.17 -16.76
CA LEU A 43 -1.44 -9.07 -16.70
C LEU A 43 -2.10 -10.33 -16.13
N SER A 44 -1.56 -11.51 -16.47
CA SER A 44 -2.02 -12.80 -15.92
C SER A 44 -1.70 -12.93 -14.42
N ALA A 45 -0.57 -12.38 -13.96
CA ALA A 45 -0.23 -12.32 -12.54
C ALA A 45 -1.20 -11.39 -11.78
N VAL A 46 -1.44 -10.18 -12.28
CA VAL A 46 -2.34 -9.19 -11.66
C VAL A 46 -3.78 -9.68 -11.54
N ARG A 47 -4.29 -10.41 -12.53
CA ARG A 47 -5.66 -10.96 -12.45
C ARG A 47 -5.82 -11.98 -11.32
N ASP A 48 -4.75 -12.69 -10.98
CA ASP A 48 -4.77 -13.83 -10.06
C ASP A 48 -4.48 -13.41 -8.60
N THR A 49 -3.98 -12.20 -8.38
CA THR A 49 -3.80 -11.62 -7.03
C THR A 49 -5.11 -11.19 -6.38
N GLY A 50 -6.28 -11.40 -7.02
CA GLY A 50 -7.58 -11.05 -6.45
C GLY A 50 -7.88 -11.74 -5.11
N ALA A 51 -7.60 -13.05 -5.01
CA ALA A 51 -7.77 -13.79 -3.75
C ALA A 51 -6.81 -13.27 -2.66
N PHE A 52 -5.61 -12.86 -3.05
CA PHE A 52 -4.63 -12.24 -2.17
C PHE A 52 -5.15 -10.89 -1.63
N PHE A 53 -5.62 -10.00 -2.50
CA PHE A 53 -6.18 -8.70 -2.09
C PHE A 53 -7.39 -8.86 -1.16
N PHE A 54 -8.19 -9.92 -1.33
CA PHE A 54 -9.28 -10.23 -0.42
C PHE A 54 -8.80 -10.61 0.99
N VAL A 55 -7.78 -11.47 1.09
CA VAL A 55 -7.18 -11.81 2.39
C VAL A 55 -6.52 -10.58 3.02
N THR A 56 -5.78 -9.81 2.23
CA THR A 56 -5.15 -8.56 2.67
C THR A 56 -6.18 -7.59 3.23
N SER A 57 -7.31 -7.37 2.54
CA SER A 57 -8.32 -6.42 2.98
C SER A 57 -8.99 -6.84 4.29
N LEU A 58 -9.18 -8.15 4.51
CA LEU A 58 -9.65 -8.69 5.79
C LEU A 58 -8.63 -8.47 6.92
N CYS A 59 -7.34 -8.70 6.66
CA CYS A 59 -6.28 -8.44 7.64
C CYS A 59 -6.16 -6.95 7.97
N VAL A 60 -6.23 -6.07 6.96
CA VAL A 60 -6.24 -4.62 7.14
C VAL A 60 -7.48 -4.19 7.91
N ALA A 61 -8.68 -4.68 7.58
CA ALA A 61 -9.90 -4.36 8.31
C ALA A 61 -9.82 -4.80 9.78
N SER A 62 -9.24 -5.97 10.07
CA SER A 62 -8.99 -6.43 11.44
C SER A 62 -8.02 -5.53 12.19
N ALA A 63 -6.92 -5.11 11.56
CA ALA A 63 -5.94 -4.23 12.17
C ALA A 63 -6.52 -2.81 12.39
N THR A 64 -7.29 -2.29 11.43
CA THR A 64 -8.01 -1.02 11.57
C THR A 64 -9.01 -1.08 12.70
N HIS A 65 -9.76 -2.18 12.83
CA HIS A 65 -10.71 -2.37 13.93
C HIS A 65 -10.01 -2.38 15.30
N ALA A 66 -8.85 -3.04 15.40
CA ALA A 66 -8.04 -3.01 16.61
C ALA A 66 -7.52 -1.59 16.92
N TYR A 67 -7.09 -0.85 15.90
CA TYR A 67 -6.59 0.53 16.05
C TYR A 67 -7.68 1.50 16.52
N VAL A 68 -8.90 1.38 15.99
CA VAL A 68 -10.05 2.19 16.41
C VAL A 68 -10.41 1.93 17.88
N ILE A 69 -10.32 0.68 18.35
CA ILE A 69 -10.57 0.34 19.76
C ILE A 69 -9.51 0.94 20.69
N MET A 70 -8.25 0.94 20.26
CA MET A 70 -7.13 1.48 21.06
C MET A 70 -7.12 3.01 21.11
N ASN A 71 -7.72 3.67 20.12
CA ASN A 71 -7.85 5.13 19.98
C ASN A 71 -6.62 5.94 20.46
N PRO A 72 -5.41 5.68 19.93
CA PRO A 72 -4.19 6.31 20.43
C PRO A 72 -4.14 7.84 20.20
N ARG A 73 -4.83 8.37 19.17
CA ARG A 73 -4.90 9.82 18.87
C ARG A 73 -6.01 10.58 19.58
N GLY A 74 -6.89 9.91 20.33
CA GLY A 74 -7.95 10.58 21.09
C GLY A 74 -9.05 11.21 20.21
N GLU A 75 -9.10 12.54 20.14
CA GLU A 75 -10.16 13.34 19.49
C GLU A 75 -9.83 13.64 18.01
N ASP A 76 -10.07 12.66 17.13
CA ASP A 76 -10.09 12.89 15.67
C ASP A 76 -11.54 13.15 15.21
N ASP A 77 -11.75 14.11 14.29
CA ASP A 77 -13.07 14.38 13.67
C ASP A 77 -13.62 13.15 12.91
N PHE A 78 -12.73 12.28 12.40
CA PHE A 78 -13.08 11.05 11.68
C PHE A 78 -12.16 9.87 12.09
N PRO A 79 -12.42 9.23 13.25
CA PRO A 79 -11.50 8.26 13.84
C PRO A 79 -11.32 7.00 12.99
N VAL A 80 -12.39 6.56 12.31
CA VAL A 80 -12.35 5.37 11.46
C VAL A 80 -11.56 5.60 10.17
N TYR A 81 -11.70 6.79 9.56
CA TYR A 81 -10.99 7.13 8.33
C TYR A 81 -9.50 7.33 8.59
N SER A 82 -9.15 8.07 9.64
CA SER A 82 -7.79 8.25 10.15
C SER A 82 -7.13 6.87 10.38
N ALA A 83 -7.75 6.03 11.20
CA ALA A 83 -7.29 4.67 11.49
C ALA A 83 -7.08 3.81 10.23
N PHE A 84 -8.03 3.86 9.29
CA PHE A 84 -7.95 3.10 8.05
C PHE A 84 -6.77 3.54 7.18
N THR A 85 -6.58 4.85 6.99
CA THR A 85 -5.47 5.38 6.19
C THR A 85 -4.11 5.03 6.79
N HIS A 86 -3.97 5.12 8.11
CA HIS A 86 -2.76 4.68 8.83
C HIS A 86 -2.49 3.19 8.68
N THR A 87 -3.52 2.36 8.86
CA THR A 87 -3.39 0.90 8.75
C THR A 87 -3.03 0.47 7.32
N VAL A 88 -3.69 1.06 6.31
CA VAL A 88 -3.40 0.80 4.89
C VAL A 88 -1.97 1.19 4.56
N ARG A 89 -1.53 2.33 5.09
CA ARG A 89 -0.19 2.84 4.84
C ARG A 89 0.90 1.97 5.46
N LEU A 90 0.70 1.53 6.69
CA LEU A 90 1.56 0.54 7.33
C LEU A 90 1.55 -0.82 6.63
N ALA A 91 0.36 -1.33 6.26
CA ALA A 91 0.20 -2.69 5.75
C ALA A 91 0.59 -2.85 4.26
N ILE A 92 0.43 -1.80 3.45
CA ILE A 92 0.70 -1.85 2.00
C ILE A 92 1.99 -1.12 1.64
N PHE A 93 2.19 0.10 2.13
CA PHE A 93 3.37 0.91 1.80
C PHE A 93 4.54 0.65 2.75
N GLY A 94 4.27 0.27 4.00
CA GLY A 94 5.29 0.02 5.01
C GLY A 94 6.11 1.25 5.38
N ASP A 95 5.61 2.46 5.09
CA ASP A 95 6.35 3.73 5.29
C ASP A 95 5.97 4.47 6.58
N PHE A 96 5.21 3.82 7.48
CA PHE A 96 4.70 4.44 8.70
C PHE A 96 5.62 4.18 9.88
N ASP A 97 6.03 5.25 10.58
CA ASP A 97 6.90 5.13 11.74
C ASP A 97 6.12 4.81 13.02
N LEU A 98 6.80 4.23 14.00
CA LEU A 98 6.20 3.71 15.23
C LEU A 98 5.59 4.83 16.08
N PHE A 99 6.20 6.00 16.13
CA PHE A 99 5.69 7.16 16.88
C PHE A 99 4.45 7.76 16.23
N GLU A 100 4.40 7.81 14.89
CA GLU A 100 3.24 8.32 14.14
C GLU A 100 2.03 7.39 14.32
N TYR A 101 2.28 6.08 14.43
CA TYR A 101 1.27 5.08 14.74
C TYR A 101 0.75 5.18 16.19
N GLN A 102 1.61 5.60 17.12
CA GLN A 102 1.26 5.88 18.53
C GLN A 102 0.49 7.20 18.72
N GLY A 103 0.28 7.96 17.65
CA GLY A 103 -0.38 9.26 17.72
C GLY A 103 0.51 10.38 18.27
N GLN A 104 1.82 10.16 18.32
CA GLN A 104 2.79 11.19 18.67
C GLN A 104 3.27 11.89 17.40
N ASP A 105 3.14 13.20 17.36
CA ASP A 105 3.71 14.03 16.29
C ASP A 105 5.20 14.26 16.57
N THR A 106 6.02 14.24 15.52
CA THR A 106 7.46 14.56 15.62
C THR A 106 7.63 16.00 16.05
N THR A 107 8.17 16.24 17.23
CA THR A 107 8.56 17.57 17.68
C THR A 107 10.01 17.85 17.26
N PHE A 108 10.27 19.05 16.75
CA PHE A 108 11.63 19.47 16.42
C PHE A 108 12.20 20.25 17.60
N GLU A 109 13.31 19.78 18.16
CA GLU A 109 14.06 20.53 19.15
C GLU A 109 15.29 21.16 18.51
N GLN A 110 15.60 22.38 18.92
CA GLN A 110 16.78 23.09 18.45
C GLN A 110 17.98 22.69 19.31
N VAL A 111 18.82 21.81 18.79
CA VAL A 111 20.06 21.36 19.45
C VAL A 111 21.23 22.02 18.73
N GLU A 112 22.01 22.82 19.46
CA GLU A 112 23.20 23.52 18.94
C GLU A 112 22.96 24.41 17.68
N GLY A 113 21.73 24.90 17.49
CA GLY A 113 21.37 25.78 16.38
C GLY A 113 20.86 25.06 15.12
N GLU A 114 20.89 23.72 15.10
CA GLU A 114 20.24 22.90 14.07
C GLU A 114 18.92 22.33 14.60
N TRP A 115 17.91 22.27 13.73
CA TRP A 115 16.63 21.63 14.03
C TRP A 115 16.80 20.12 13.91
N ALA A 116 16.90 19.43 15.03
CA ALA A 116 16.94 17.98 15.07
C ALA A 116 15.54 17.43 15.41
N PRO A 117 15.08 16.35 14.75
CA PRO A 117 13.89 15.65 15.20
C PRO A 117 14.14 15.08 16.60
N ASN A 118 13.28 15.43 17.56
CA ASN A 118 13.33 14.88 18.91
C ASN A 118 12.41 13.67 18.97
N ASP A 119 12.97 12.49 19.25
CA ASP A 119 12.20 11.27 19.44
C ASP A 119 11.48 11.35 20.80
N PRO A 120 10.13 11.29 20.84
CA PRO A 120 9.40 11.34 22.10
C PRO A 120 9.78 10.16 23.00
N SER A 121 10.03 10.46 24.28
CA SER A 121 10.43 9.47 25.28
C SER A 121 9.28 8.51 25.57
N PRO A 122 9.51 7.17 25.63
CA PRO A 122 8.48 6.17 25.92
C PRO A 122 7.90 6.25 27.36
N LYS A 123 8.26 7.29 28.13
CA LYS A 123 7.75 7.56 29.48
C LYS A 123 6.47 8.39 29.52
N ASP A 124 6.08 9.00 28.40
CA ASP A 124 4.92 9.92 28.33
C ASP A 124 3.61 9.19 28.01
N LEU A 125 3.64 7.87 27.72
CA LEU A 125 2.48 7.02 27.53
C LEU A 125 2.33 6.00 28.67
N GLU A 126 1.08 5.64 29.00
CA GLU A 126 0.81 4.48 29.86
C GLU A 126 1.46 3.22 29.27
N GLN A 127 2.26 2.51 30.07
CA GLN A 127 3.15 1.43 29.60
C GLN A 127 2.42 0.22 28.99
N LEU A 128 1.15 0.00 29.36
CA LEU A 128 0.37 -1.15 28.90
C LEU A 128 -0.14 -1.01 27.46
N PRO A 129 -0.84 0.07 27.05
CA PRO A 129 -1.26 0.24 25.65
C PRO A 129 -0.06 0.32 24.69
N TYR A 130 1.09 0.82 25.13
CA TYR A 130 2.33 0.89 24.34
C TYR A 130 2.77 -0.48 23.79
N ILE A 131 2.80 -1.51 24.64
CA ILE A 131 3.27 -2.86 24.26
C ILE A 131 2.30 -3.51 23.26
N TYR A 132 0.98 -3.37 23.47
CA TYR A 132 -0.02 -3.92 22.55
C TYR A 132 0.04 -3.25 21.18
N LEU A 133 0.23 -1.93 21.14
CA LEU A 133 0.31 -1.18 19.90
C LEU A 133 1.56 -1.57 19.10
N GLN A 134 2.69 -1.76 19.79
CA GLN A 134 3.95 -2.20 19.20
C GLN A 134 3.87 -3.64 18.69
N LEU A 135 3.19 -4.53 19.42
CA LEU A 135 2.95 -5.91 18.97
C LEU A 135 2.01 -5.94 17.75
N CYS A 136 0.93 -5.15 17.75
CA CYS A 136 0.08 -4.97 16.58
C CYS A 136 0.86 -4.42 15.38
N PHE A 137 1.77 -3.46 15.60
CA PHE A 137 2.65 -2.92 14.57
C PHE A 137 3.56 -4.00 13.97
N PHE A 138 4.24 -4.79 14.80
CA PHE A 138 5.11 -5.87 14.32
C PHE A 138 4.33 -7.00 13.63
N CYS A 139 3.17 -7.40 14.17
CA CYS A 139 2.32 -8.40 13.55
C CYS A 139 1.75 -7.93 12.21
N THR A 140 1.36 -6.66 12.10
CA THR A 140 0.84 -6.08 10.85
C THR A 140 1.97 -5.87 9.85
N GLY A 141 3.13 -5.37 10.28
CA GLY A 141 4.31 -5.22 9.43
C GLY A 141 4.85 -6.57 8.95
N ILE A 142 5.35 -7.42 9.85
CA ILE A 142 5.94 -8.71 9.48
C ILE A 142 4.90 -9.64 8.85
N GLY A 143 3.68 -9.68 9.38
CA GLY A 143 2.62 -10.55 8.88
C GLY A 143 2.06 -10.09 7.55
N ILE A 144 1.82 -8.79 7.35
CA ILE A 144 1.20 -8.29 6.11
C ILE A 144 2.30 -7.89 5.12
N THR A 145 3.18 -6.93 5.39
CA THR A 145 4.12 -6.45 4.35
C THR A 145 5.09 -7.54 3.89
N VAL A 146 5.71 -8.29 4.82
CA VAL A 146 6.71 -9.31 4.44
C VAL A 146 6.06 -10.51 3.76
N LEU A 147 4.94 -11.03 4.27
CA LEU A 147 4.25 -12.13 3.59
C LEU A 147 3.65 -11.68 2.26
N LEU A 148 3.06 -10.49 2.19
CA LEU A 148 2.47 -9.97 0.96
C LEU A 148 3.52 -9.78 -0.14
N MET A 149 4.64 -9.13 0.18
CA MET A 149 5.72 -8.87 -0.76
C MET A 149 6.30 -10.21 -1.27
N ASN A 150 6.50 -11.19 -0.37
CA ASN A 150 7.04 -12.50 -0.73
C ASN A 150 6.06 -13.40 -1.49
N LEU A 151 4.76 -13.35 -1.19
CA LEU A 151 3.72 -14.07 -1.95
C LEU A 151 3.56 -13.49 -3.35
N LEU A 152 3.66 -12.17 -3.51
CA LEU A 152 3.61 -11.51 -4.81
C LEU A 152 4.81 -11.92 -5.66
N LEU A 153 6.02 -11.92 -5.07
CA LEU A 153 7.22 -12.45 -5.72
C LEU A 153 7.06 -13.92 -6.10
N TRP A 154 6.52 -14.76 -5.22
CA TRP A 154 6.28 -16.17 -5.49
C TRP A 154 5.31 -16.39 -6.66
N CYS A 155 4.21 -15.64 -6.71
CA CYS A 155 3.24 -15.69 -7.81
C CYS A 155 3.88 -15.27 -9.14
N MET A 156 4.74 -14.26 -9.12
CA MET A 156 5.49 -13.83 -10.30
C MET A 156 6.50 -14.89 -10.74
N VAL A 157 7.33 -15.42 -9.84
CA VAL A 157 8.34 -16.44 -10.15
C VAL A 157 7.69 -17.70 -10.73
N GLY A 158 6.60 -18.20 -10.12
CA GLY A 158 5.88 -19.38 -10.58
C GLY A 158 5.29 -19.24 -11.99
N LYS A 159 4.98 -18.00 -12.43
CA LYS A 159 4.45 -17.72 -13.78
C LYS A 159 5.54 -17.43 -14.80
N PHE A 160 6.65 -16.83 -14.40
CA PHE A 160 7.77 -16.55 -15.30
C PHE A 160 8.54 -17.82 -15.69
N GLN A 161 8.72 -18.77 -14.77
CA GLN A 161 9.48 -19.99 -15.00
C GLN A 161 8.97 -20.85 -16.18
N PRO A 162 7.67 -21.16 -16.32
CA PRO A 162 7.15 -21.92 -17.46
C PRO A 162 7.10 -21.14 -18.78
N VAL A 163 7.04 -19.80 -18.73
CA VAL A 163 7.03 -18.95 -19.94
C VAL A 163 8.43 -18.87 -20.54
N THR A 164 9.46 -18.64 -19.72
CA THR A 164 10.86 -18.62 -20.16
C THR A 164 11.30 -19.97 -20.74
N LEU A 165 10.88 -21.08 -20.13
CA LEU A 165 11.17 -22.43 -20.64
C LEU A 165 10.58 -22.70 -22.04
N ARG A 166 9.45 -22.08 -22.40
CA ARG A 166 8.87 -22.23 -23.76
C ARG A 166 9.62 -21.45 -24.83
N PHE A 167 10.22 -20.31 -24.47
CA PHE A 167 10.99 -19.49 -25.42
C PHE A 167 12.41 -20.02 -25.66
N THR A 168 12.99 -20.78 -24.73
CA THR A 168 14.31 -21.40 -24.93
C THR A 168 14.25 -22.71 -25.73
N THR A 169 13.09 -23.36 -25.78
CA THR A 169 12.91 -24.64 -26.50
C THR A 169 12.38 -24.52 -27.94
N SER A 170 12.02 -23.32 -28.41
CA SER A 170 11.68 -23.14 -29.83
C SER A 170 12.97 -23.02 -30.65
N PRO A 171 13.31 -24.00 -31.51
CA PRO A 171 14.44 -23.83 -32.42
C PRO A 171 14.15 -22.66 -33.35
N PHE A 172 15.12 -21.75 -33.50
CA PHE A 172 15.11 -20.71 -34.51
C PHE A 172 14.80 -21.34 -35.88
N PRO A 173 13.78 -20.87 -36.63
CA PRO A 173 13.65 -21.25 -38.02
C PRO A 173 14.78 -20.58 -38.80
N THR A 174 15.70 -21.40 -39.31
CA THR A 174 16.69 -21.04 -40.35
C THR A 174 16.01 -20.62 -41.63
#